data_AF-A0A7C5U4M1-F1
#
_entry.id   AF-A0A7C5U4M1-F1
#
_cell.length_a   1.000
_cell.length_b   1.000
_cell.length_c   1.000
_cell.angle_alpha   90.00
_cell.angle_beta   90.00
_cell.angle_gamma   90.00
#
_symmetry.space_group_name_H-M   'P 1'
#
loop_
_entity.id
_entity.type
_entity.pdbx_description
1 polymer ?
#
loop_
_entity_poly.entity_id
_entity_poly.type
_entity_poly.pdbx_seq_one_letter_code
_entity_poly.pdbx_strand_id
1 'polypeptide(L)'
;SVDDVVNLFTASADYDEKMTRYQVEHIAGLRGSRTKYSTPKCSTLKTFGLCFPDDFCVLKKVKHPMTYYKLKVKSSGGGVGKGGSN
;
A
#
# COMPACT_ATOMS: atom_id res chain seq x y z
N SER A 1 -5.26 3.86 -10.35
CA SER A 1 -5.82 5.22 -10.18
C SER A 1 -6.73 5.22 -8.95
N VAL A 2 -7.33 6.35 -8.56
CA VAL A 2 -8.37 6.37 -7.50
C VAL A 2 -9.58 5.55 -7.94
N ASP A 3 -10.01 5.71 -9.19
CA ASP A 3 -11.15 4.97 -9.75
C ASP A 3 -10.93 3.46 -9.74
N ASP A 4 -9.71 3.01 -10.06
CA ASP A 4 -9.39 1.57 -10.01
C ASP A 4 -9.58 1.02 -8.60
N VAL A 5 -9.17 1.76 -7.57
CA VAL A 5 -9.31 1.35 -6.17
C VAL A 5 -10.78 1.36 -5.76
N VAL A 6 -11.54 2.39 -6.12
CA VAL A 6 -12.98 2.47 -5.83
C VAL A 6 -13.74 1.32 -6.48
N ASN A 7 -13.39 0.97 -7.73
CA ASN A 7 -14.02 -0.12 -8.47
C ASN A 7 -13.80 -1.49 -7.82
N LEU A 8 -12.69 -1.72 -7.11
CA LEU A 8 -12.45 -2.98 -6.39
C LEU A 8 -13.47 -3.22 -5.26
N PHE A 9 -14.05 -2.17 -4.68
CA PHE A 9 -15.01 -2.30 -3.58
C PHE A 9 -16.43 -2.62 -4.06
N THR A 10 -16.72 -2.55 -5.37
CA THR A 10 -18.05 -2.82 -5.93
C THR A 10 -18.55 -4.25 -5.68
N ALA A 11 -17.63 -5.19 -5.42
CA ALA A 11 -17.95 -6.57 -5.09
C ALA A 11 -18.41 -6.77 -3.63
N SER A 12 -18.26 -5.76 -2.76
CA SER A 12 -18.71 -5.82 -1.37
C SER A 12 -20.23 -5.64 -1.27
N ALA A 13 -20.88 -6.41 -0.40
CA ALA A 13 -22.34 -6.41 -0.27
C ALA A 13 -22.94 -5.09 0.23
N ASP A 14 -22.14 -4.29 0.94
CA ASP A 14 -22.48 -3.00 1.54
C ASP A 14 -21.85 -1.80 0.81
N TYR A 15 -21.42 -2.00 -0.44
CA TYR A 15 -20.73 -0.98 -1.20
C TYR A 15 -21.56 0.30 -1.39
N ASP A 16 -20.99 1.42 -0.96
CA ASP A 16 -21.43 2.78 -1.26
C ASP A 16 -20.30 3.53 -1.98
N GLU A 17 -20.55 3.94 -3.23
CA GLU A 17 -19.54 4.61 -4.05
C GLU A 17 -19.10 5.93 -3.44
N LYS A 18 -20.04 6.75 -2.95
CA LYS A 18 -19.77 8.10 -2.46
C LYS A 18 -18.87 8.04 -1.23
N MET A 19 -19.18 7.14 -0.30
CA MET A 19 -18.41 6.95 0.92
C MET A 19 -17.04 6.34 0.61
N THR A 20 -16.99 5.30 -0.23
CA THR A 20 -15.74 4.65 -0.63
C THR A 20 -14.80 5.65 -1.32
N ARG A 21 -15.31 6.39 -2.30
CA ARG A 21 -14.55 7.40 -3.04
C ARG A 21 -14.00 8.47 -2.10
N TYR A 22 -14.81 8.97 -1.18
CA TYR A 22 -14.35 9.94 -0.19
C TYR A 22 -13.17 9.41 0.64
N GLN A 23 -13.25 8.16 1.12
CA GLN A 23 -12.20 7.54 1.91
C GLN A 23 -10.91 7.33 1.09
N VAL A 24 -11.03 6.82 -0.13
CA VAL A 24 -9.88 6.57 -1.02
C VAL A 24 -9.19 7.89 -1.39
N GLU A 25 -9.96 8.91 -1.77
CA GLU A 25 -9.41 10.22 -2.10
C GLU A 25 -8.74 10.89 -0.89
N HIS A 26 -9.29 10.73 0.31
CA HIS A 26 -8.68 11.26 1.54
C HIS A 26 -7.32 10.59 1.81
N ILE A 27 -7.24 9.26 1.73
CA ILE A 27 -5.97 8.52 1.87
C ILE A 27 -4.95 8.95 0.80
N ALA A 28 -5.42 9.17 -0.43
CA ALA A 28 -4.59 9.63 -1.54
C ALA A 28 -4.11 11.09 -1.41
N GLY A 29 -4.64 11.85 -0.44
CA GLY A 29 -4.32 13.26 -0.23
C GLY A 29 -5.07 14.22 -1.17
N LEU A 30 -6.18 13.78 -1.76
CA LEU A 30 -7.01 14.59 -2.67
C LEU A 30 -8.16 15.31 -1.95
N ARG A 31 -8.40 15.00 -0.67
CA ARG A 31 -9.44 15.60 0.19
C ARG A 31 -8.86 16.00 1.55
N GLY A 32 -9.63 16.78 2.33
CA GLY A 32 -9.27 17.15 3.70
C GLY A 32 -7.96 17.92 3.80
N SER A 33 -7.08 17.51 4.72
CA SER A 33 -5.75 18.10 4.96
C SER A 33 -4.78 17.95 3.79
N ARG A 34 -5.16 17.23 2.72
CA ARG A 34 -4.32 16.86 1.59
C ARG A 34 -3.07 16.06 1.97
N THR A 35 -3.08 15.43 3.14
CA THR A 35 -2.01 14.53 3.57
C THR A 35 -2.08 13.25 2.76
N LYS A 36 -1.01 12.95 2.02
CA LYS A 36 -0.86 11.66 1.33
C LYS A 36 -0.36 10.62 2.31
N TYR A 37 -1.28 9.79 2.80
CA TYR A 37 -0.94 8.74 3.76
C TYR A 37 -0.17 7.61 3.08
N SER A 38 0.90 7.17 3.73
CA SER A 38 1.65 5.99 3.31
C SER A 38 1.37 4.82 4.24
N THR A 39 1.64 3.60 3.76
CA THR A 39 1.49 2.38 4.57
C THR A 39 2.28 2.51 5.88
N PRO A 40 1.69 2.15 7.03
CA PRO A 40 2.39 2.21 8.31
C PRO A 40 3.61 1.30 8.36
N LYS A 41 4.57 1.64 9.23
CA LYS A 41 5.79 0.85 9.48
C LYS A 41 5.48 -0.54 10.04
N CYS A 42 6.41 -1.48 9.87
CA CYS A 42 6.23 -2.87 10.31
C CYS A 42 5.88 -2.98 11.80
N SER A 43 6.46 -2.15 12.68
CA SER A 43 6.14 -2.19 14.11
C SER A 43 4.67 -1.89 14.38
N THR A 44 4.09 -0.94 13.65
CA THR A 44 2.67 -0.57 13.78
C THR A 44 1.77 -1.69 13.25
N LEU A 45 2.11 -2.26 12.09
CA LEU A 45 1.37 -3.41 11.57
C LEU A 45 1.43 -4.63 12.51
N LYS A 46 2.57 -4.86 13.18
CA LYS A 46 2.70 -5.90 14.20
C LYS A 46 1.77 -5.67 15.38
N THR A 47 1.71 -4.44 15.89
CA THR A 47 0.79 -4.07 16.99
C THR A 47 -0.67 -4.34 16.61
N PHE A 48 -1.05 -4.14 15.34
CA PHE A 48 -2.41 -4.41 14.85
C PHE A 48 -2.64 -5.87 14.43
N GLY A 49 -1.65 -6.76 14.53
CA GLY A 49 -1.79 -8.14 14.07
C GLY A 49 -1.86 -8.30 12.54
N LEU A 50 -1.42 -7.29 11.78
CA LEU A 50 -1.49 -7.25 10.31
C LEU A 50 -0.14 -7.54 9.63
N CYS A 51 0.90 -7.89 10.40
CA CYS A 51 2.25 -8.13 9.87
C CYS A 51 2.57 -9.63 9.86
N PHE A 52 2.61 -10.22 8.66
CA PHE A 52 2.92 -11.63 8.44
C PHE A 52 4.24 -11.78 7.65
N PRO A 53 5.41 -11.78 8.33
CA PRO A 53 6.70 -11.88 7.66
C PRO A 53 6.97 -13.30 7.15
N ASP A 54 7.48 -13.42 5.91
CA ASP A 54 8.06 -14.66 5.36
C ASP A 54 9.57 -14.74 5.64
N ASP A 55 10.20 -15.87 5.29
CA ASP A 55 11.64 -16.09 5.47
C ASP A 55 12.49 -15.02 4.78
N PHE A 56 12.06 -14.56 3.60
CA PHE A 56 12.74 -13.50 2.87
C PHE A 56 12.74 -12.18 3.67
N CYS A 57 11.60 -11.82 4.27
CA CYS A 57 11.44 -10.63 5.10
C CYS A 57 12.38 -10.67 6.31
N VAL A 58 12.46 -11.83 6.98
CA VAL A 58 13.33 -12.06 8.14
C VAL A 58 14.80 -12.01 7.74
N LEU A 59 15.19 -12.75 6.69
CA LEU A 59 16.57 -12.81 6.20
C LEU A 59 17.09 -11.44 5.78
N LYS A 60 16.25 -10.64 5.11
CA LYS A 60 16.59 -9.27 4.69
C LYS A 60 16.39 -8.22 5.79
N LYS A 61 15.97 -8.62 6.99
CA LYS A 61 15.76 -7.75 8.17
C LYS A 61 14.89 -6.52 7.84
N VAL A 62 13.78 -6.72 7.14
CA VAL A 62 12.93 -5.61 6.66
C VAL A 62 12.23 -4.89 7.83
N LYS A 63 12.30 -3.56 7.84
CA LYS A 63 11.68 -2.68 8.86
C LYS A 63 10.46 -1.91 8.36
N HIS A 64 10.22 -1.89 7.05
CA HIS A 64 9.09 -1.18 6.43
C HIS A 64 8.47 -2.02 5.31
N PRO A 65 7.12 -2.12 5.20
CA PRO A 65 6.48 -2.95 4.18
C PRO A 65 6.87 -2.55 2.75
N MET A 66 6.94 -1.24 2.46
CA MET A 66 7.39 -0.76 1.14
C MET A 66 8.81 -1.19 0.77
N THR A 67 9.70 -1.40 1.75
CA THR A 67 11.04 -1.92 1.49
C THR A 67 10.99 -3.40 1.11
N TYR A 68 10.11 -4.19 1.74
CA TYR A 68 9.88 -5.59 1.36
C TYR A 68 9.52 -5.69 -0.11
N TYR A 69 8.49 -4.96 -0.56
CA TYR A 69 8.03 -4.99 -1.95
C TYR A 69 9.13 -4.58 -2.93
N LYS A 70 9.87 -3.49 -2.64
CA LYS A 70 10.99 -3.04 -3.48
C LYS A 70 12.09 -4.09 -3.61
N LEU A 71 12.44 -4.78 -2.52
CA LEU A 71 13.45 -5.84 -2.53
C LEU A 71 12.95 -7.08 -3.27
N LYS A 72 11.71 -7.52 -3.01
CA LYS A 72 11.11 -8.70 -3.64
C LYS A 72 11.01 -8.55 -5.16
N VAL A 73 10.57 -7.39 -5.65
CA VAL A 73 10.52 -7.09 -7.09
C VAL A 73 11.91 -7.15 -7.71
N LYS A 74 12.93 -6.56 -7.06
CA LYS A 74 14.32 -6.62 -7.53
C LYS A 74 14.88 -8.04 -7.55
N SER A 75 14.57 -8.85 -6.54
CA SER A 75 15.03 -10.24 -6.44
C SER A 75 14.34 -11.19 -7.41
N SER A 76 13.12 -10.85 -7.87
CA SER A 76 12.31 -11.71 -8.74
C SER A 76 12.56 -11.48 -10.24
N GLY A 77 13.48 -10.59 -10.61
CA GLY A 77 14.15 -10.65 -11.92
C GLY A 77 13.29 -10.49 -13.18
N GLY A 78 12.08 -9.92 -13.11
CA GLY A 78 11.41 -9.32 -14.26
C GLY A 78 11.74 -7.83 -14.29
N GLY A 79 12.63 -7.41 -15.19
CA GLY A 79 13.07 -6.02 -15.31
C GLY A 79 11.92 -5.06 -15.66
N VAL A 80 11.72 -4.04 -14.82
CA VAL A 80 10.99 -2.82 -15.20
C VAL A 80 11.84 -1.63 -14.77
N GLY A 81 12.13 -0.78 -15.74
CA GLY A 81 13.18 0.23 -15.74
C GLY A 81 13.08 1.28 -14.64
N LYS A 82 14.23 1.89 -14.38
CA LYS A 82 14.39 3.11 -13.60
C LYS A 82 13.51 4.22 -14.20
N GLY A 83 12.37 4.51 -13.58
CA GLY A 83 11.73 5.82 -13.68
C GLY A 83 12.42 6.74 -12.69
N GLY A 84 13.16 7.73 -13.21
CA GLY A 84 13.84 8.75 -12.43
C GLY A 84 12.87 9.59 -11.60
N SER A 85 13.33 10.03 -10.43
CA SER A 85 12.81 11.24 -9.79
C SER A 85 13.76 12.37 -10.19
N ASN A 86 13.19 13.47 -10.65
CA ASN A 86 13.83 14.78 -10.59
C ASN A 86 14.27 15.10 -9.17
#